data_AF-A0A6J7N4H6-F1
#
_entry.id   AF-A0A6J7N4H6-F1
#
_cell.length_a   1.000
_cell.length_b   1.000
_cell.length_c   1.000
_cell.angle_alpha   90.00
_cell.angle_beta   90.00
_cell.angle_gamma   90.00
#
_symmetry.space_group_name_H-M   'P 1'
#
loop_
_entity.id
_entity.type
_entity.pdbx_description
1 polymer ?
#
loop_
_entity_poly.entity_id
_entity_poly.type
_entity_poly.pdbx_seq_one_letter_code
_entity_poly.pdbx_strand_id
1 'polypeptide(L)'
;MLNSVKFPVMELQEIRNRWNEVLDAVLEVDRVSWLSFFDARLAEFDGTVLTLDFSDARKLSSSHEFSQVRINQHQILTQAIYKVFNIEVRIAEQ
;
A
#
# COMPACT_ATOMS: atom_id res chain seq x y z
N MET A 1 -6.50 25.10 30.93
CA MET A 1 -6.45 24.81 29.49
C MET A 1 -5.64 23.54 29.32
N LEU A 2 -6.29 22.42 28.95
CA LEU A 2 -5.57 21.18 28.64
C LEU A 2 -5.10 21.28 27.18
N ASN A 3 -3.78 21.25 26.99
CA ASN A 3 -3.17 21.20 25.67
C ASN A 3 -3.45 19.80 25.11
N SER A 4 -4.36 19.68 24.13
CA SER A 4 -4.51 18.42 23.38
C SER A 4 -3.22 18.18 22.61
N VAL A 5 -2.42 17.24 23.09
CA VAL A 5 -1.33 16.64 22.31
C VAL A 5 -2.00 15.98 21.10
N LYS A 6 -1.95 16.63 19.94
CA LYS A 6 -2.27 15.99 18.67
C LYS A 6 -1.14 15.02 18.38
N PHE A 7 -1.39 13.72 18.58
CA PHE A 7 -0.57 12.71 17.93
C PHE A 7 -0.67 12.94 16.42
N PRO A 8 0.43 12.95 15.66
CA PRO A 8 0.35 13.05 14.21
C PRO A 8 -0.43 11.83 13.71
N VAL A 9 -1.61 12.09 13.15
CA VAL A 9 -2.33 11.10 12.37
C VAL A 9 -1.60 11.05 11.03
N MET A 10 -1.18 9.85 10.60
CA MET A 10 -0.50 9.69 9.32
C MET A 10 -1.46 10.04 8.19
N GLU A 11 -1.04 10.95 7.31
CA GLU A 11 -1.85 11.38 6.18
C GLU A 11 -1.47 10.64 4.90
N LEU A 12 -2.42 10.44 3.99
CA LEU A 12 -2.17 9.80 2.68
C LEU A 12 -0.99 10.45 1.92
N GLN A 13 -0.84 11.78 2.04
CA GLN A 13 0.25 12.50 1.38
C GLN A 13 1.63 12.10 1.91
N GLU A 14 1.76 11.77 3.19
CA GLU A 14 3.02 11.29 3.76
C GLU A 14 3.38 9.91 3.20
N ILE A 15 2.37 9.04 3.05
CA ILE A 15 2.55 7.72 2.41
C ILE A 15 2.99 7.90 0.95
N ARG A 16 2.33 8.80 0.21
CA ARG A 16 2.69 9.11 -1.19
C ARG A 16 4.13 9.58 -1.33
N ASN A 17 4.62 10.43 -0.44
CA ASN A 17 5.97 10.97 -0.51
C ASN A 17 7.07 9.90 -0.39
N ARG A 18 6.78 8.80 0.29
CA ARG A 18 7.72 7.71 0.55
C ARG A 18 7.26 6.37 -0.04
N TRP A 19 6.32 6.39 -0.98
CA TRP A 19 5.75 5.17 -1.56
C TRP A 19 6.79 4.33 -2.30
N ASN A 20 7.75 4.98 -2.98
CA ASN A 20 8.85 4.27 -3.62
C ASN A 20 9.70 3.48 -2.62
N GLU A 21 9.92 3.99 -1.39
CA GLU A 21 10.64 3.24 -0.35
C GLU A 21 9.90 1.96 0.06
N VAL A 22 8.55 1.99 0.06
CA VAL A 22 7.73 0.79 0.30
C VAL A 22 7.88 -0.19 -0.85
N LEU A 23 7.78 0.27 -2.10
CA LEU A 23 7.95 -0.57 -3.27
C LEU A 23 9.35 -1.19 -3.32
N ASP A 24 10.39 -0.43 -2.98
CA ASP A 24 11.76 -0.95 -2.89
C ASP A 24 11.87 -2.04 -1.81
N ALA A 25 11.28 -1.84 -0.64
CA ALA A 25 11.23 -2.85 0.42
C ALA A 25 10.45 -4.12 0.00
N VAL A 26 9.40 -3.99 -0.81
CA VAL A 26 8.70 -5.15 -1.41
C VAL A 26 9.61 -5.86 -2.42
N LEU A 27 10.31 -5.11 -3.27
CA LEU A 27 11.22 -5.66 -4.30
C LEU A 27 12.40 -6.41 -3.70
N GLU A 28 12.94 -5.93 -2.57
CA GLU A 28 13.99 -6.61 -1.79
C GLU A 28 13.56 -8.02 -1.35
N VAL A 29 12.27 -8.22 -1.09
CA VAL A 29 11.72 -9.48 -0.58
C VAL A 29 11.25 -10.40 -1.72
N ASP A 30 10.40 -9.87 -2.61
CA ASP A 30 9.82 -10.67 -3.69
C ASP A 30 9.44 -9.81 -4.90
N ARG A 31 10.11 -10.07 -6.02
CA ARG A 31 9.87 -9.38 -7.30
C ARG A 31 8.47 -9.61 -7.85
N VAL A 32 7.85 -10.77 -7.60
CA VAL A 32 6.48 -11.07 -8.09
C VAL A 32 5.45 -10.23 -7.35
N SER A 33 5.60 -10.06 -6.04
CA SER A 33 4.81 -9.15 -5.22
C SER A 33 5.00 -7.72 -5.67
N TRP A 34 6.23 -7.29 -5.95
CA TRP A 34 6.50 -5.96 -6.51
C TRP A 34 5.73 -5.72 -7.83
N LEU A 35 5.78 -6.68 -8.76
CA LEU A 35 5.04 -6.62 -10.03
C LEU A 35 3.52 -6.51 -9.84
N SER A 36 3.01 -6.89 -8.68
CA SER A 36 1.58 -6.84 -8.38
C SER A 36 1.13 -5.48 -7.86
N PHE A 37 2.06 -4.63 -7.39
CA PHE A 37 1.73 -3.32 -6.79
C PHE A 37 2.37 -2.12 -7.48
N PHE A 38 3.37 -2.30 -8.35
CA PHE A 38 4.16 -1.18 -8.89
C PHE A 38 3.34 -0.13 -9.67
N ASP A 39 2.21 -0.53 -10.26
CA ASP A 39 1.31 0.37 -11.00
C ASP A 39 0.09 0.82 -10.16
N ALA A 40 0.03 0.41 -8.88
CA ALA A 40 -1.05 0.80 -7.98
C ALA A 40 -0.97 2.29 -7.64
N ARG A 41 -2.12 2.97 -7.67
CA ARG A 41 -2.23 4.33 -7.14
C ARG A 41 -2.75 4.32 -5.71
N LEU A 42 -2.18 5.19 -4.87
CA LEU A 42 -2.67 5.41 -3.51
C LEU A 42 -3.92 6.29 -3.55
N ALA A 43 -5.10 5.68 -3.54
CA ALA A 43 -6.36 6.37 -3.73
C ALA A 43 -6.83 7.08 -2.46
N GLU A 44 -6.85 6.37 -1.33
CA GLU A 44 -7.36 6.86 -0.05
C GLU A 44 -6.63 6.20 1.13
N PHE A 45 -6.53 6.91 2.25
CA PHE A 45 -6.13 6.34 3.53
C PHE A 45 -6.99 6.96 4.64
N ASP A 46 -7.66 6.12 5.44
CA ASP A 46 -8.57 6.56 6.52
C ASP A 46 -7.92 6.52 7.93
N GLY A 47 -6.61 6.25 8.00
CA GLY A 47 -5.88 6.01 9.24
C GLY A 47 -5.68 4.53 9.56
N THR A 48 -6.44 3.62 8.93
CA THR A 48 -6.32 2.16 9.11
C THR A 48 -6.28 1.41 7.78
N VAL A 49 -7.07 1.82 6.80
CA VAL A 49 -7.21 1.17 5.49
C VAL A 49 -6.54 2.03 4.42
N LEU A 50 -5.58 1.44 3.72
CA LEU A 50 -4.96 2.02 2.52
C LEU A 50 -5.63 1.40 1.28
N THR A 51 -6.32 2.22 0.51
CA THR A 51 -7.02 1.80 -0.71
C THR A 51 -6.11 2.01 -1.92
N LEU A 52 -5.84 0.93 -2.64
CA LEU A 52 -5.09 0.90 -3.88
C LEU A 52 -6.03 0.88 -5.08
N ASP A 53 -5.82 1.80 -6.02
CA ASP A 53 -6.55 1.84 -7.29
C ASP A 53 -5.70 1.23 -8.41
N PHE A 54 -6.24 0.23 -9.10
CA PHE A 54 -5.62 -0.44 -10.25
C PHE A 54 -6.35 -0.14 -11.57
N SER A 55 -7.23 0.85 -11.59
CA SER A 55 -8.06 1.17 -12.75
C SER A 55 -7.26 1.48 -14.01
N ASP A 56 -6.01 1.98 -13.89
CA ASP A 56 -5.14 2.21 -15.06
C ASP A 56 -4.43 0.94 -15.53
N ALA A 57 -3.88 0.14 -14.62
CA ALA A 57 -3.29 -1.17 -14.94
C ALA A 57 -4.28 -2.07 -15.70
N ARG A 58 -5.54 -2.11 -15.22
CA ARG A 58 -6.59 -2.97 -15.79
C ARG A 58 -7.03 -2.54 -17.19
N LYS A 59 -6.79 -1.30 -17.61
CA LYS A 59 -7.06 -0.86 -19.00
C LYS A 59 -6.10 -1.53 -20.00
N LEU A 60 -4.96 -2.03 -19.54
CA LEU A 60 -3.89 -2.58 -20.37
C LEU A 60 -3.80 -4.11 -20.35
N SER A 61 -4.49 -4.77 -19.41
CA SER A 61 -4.44 -6.23 -19.22
C SER A 61 -5.79 -6.88 -19.45
N SER A 62 -5.86 -7.93 -20.28
CA SER A 62 -7.05 -8.79 -20.40
C SER A 62 -7.41 -9.40 -19.05
N SER A 63 -8.58 -9.03 -18.56
CA SER A 63 -9.16 -9.43 -17.28
C SER A 63 -9.23 -10.95 -17.17
N HIS A 64 -8.39 -11.56 -16.34
CA HIS A 64 -8.68 -12.71 -15.47
C HIS A 64 -7.43 -13.10 -14.69
N GLU A 65 -7.67 -13.76 -13.56
CA GLU A 65 -6.72 -14.42 -12.66
C GLU A 65 -6.18 -13.58 -11.48
N PHE A 66 -5.75 -14.29 -10.43
CA PHE A 66 -5.09 -13.80 -9.20
C PHE A 66 -5.94 -13.54 -7.95
N SER A 67 -6.90 -14.40 -7.58
CA SER A 67 -7.52 -14.33 -6.24
C SER A 67 -6.66 -14.97 -5.13
N GLN A 68 -5.97 -16.09 -5.40
CA GLN A 68 -5.17 -16.84 -4.40
C GLN A 68 -3.77 -16.24 -4.16
N VAL A 69 -3.18 -15.65 -5.21
CA VAL A 69 -1.82 -15.07 -5.18
C VAL A 69 -1.76 -13.78 -4.33
N ARG A 70 -2.88 -13.04 -4.19
CA ARG A 70 -2.88 -11.73 -3.54
C ARG A 70 -2.75 -11.75 -2.02
N ILE A 71 -3.14 -12.82 -1.30
CA ILE A 71 -3.05 -12.84 0.18
C ILE A 71 -1.58 -12.72 0.62
N ASN A 72 -0.69 -13.53 0.05
CA ASN A 72 0.74 -13.48 0.38
C ASN A 72 1.37 -12.13 -0.02
N GLN A 73 0.93 -11.57 -1.15
CA GLN A 73 1.42 -10.29 -1.63
C GLN A 73 0.98 -9.12 -0.73
N HIS A 74 -0.26 -9.13 -0.24
CA HIS A 74 -0.75 -8.16 0.75
C HIS A 74 0.03 -8.24 2.06
N GLN A 75 0.42 -9.44 2.50
CA GLN A 75 1.25 -9.60 3.70
C GLN A 75 2.64 -8.98 3.50
N ILE A 76 3.28 -9.19 2.35
CA ILE A 76 4.58 -8.57 2.05
C ILE A 76 4.44 -7.04 2.00
N LEU A 77 3.39 -6.53 1.35
CA LEU A 77 3.15 -5.08 1.25
C LEU A 77 2.92 -4.44 2.62
N THR A 78 2.07 -5.03 3.47
CA THR A 78 1.79 -4.51 4.81
C THR A 78 3.03 -4.52 5.71
N GLN A 79 3.89 -5.55 5.61
CA GLN A 79 5.18 -5.57 6.30
C GLN A 79 6.14 -4.48 5.81
N ALA A 80 6.19 -4.24 4.50
CA ALA A 80 6.99 -3.16 3.93
C ALA A 80 6.50 -1.78 4.41
N ILE A 81 5.18 -1.56 4.46
CA ILE A 81 4.58 -0.32 4.99
C ILE A 81 4.94 -0.16 6.47
N TYR A 82 4.84 -1.22 7.27
CA TYR A 82 5.25 -1.21 8.67
C TYR A 82 6.74 -0.88 8.82
N LYS A 83 7.62 -1.45 8.00
CA LYS A 83 9.08 -1.16 8.02
C LYS A 83 9.37 0.32 7.74
N VAL A 84 8.66 0.95 6.80
CA VAL A 84 8.92 2.33 6.35
C VAL A 84 8.29 3.38 7.28
N PHE A 85 7.09 3.10 7.78
CA PHE A 85 6.25 4.08 8.46
C PHE A 85 5.92 3.73 9.92
N ASN A 86 6.23 2.51 10.36
CA ASN A 86 5.89 2.00 11.69
C ASN A 86 4.39 2.10 12.01
N ILE A 87 3.55 1.82 11.00
CA ILE A 87 2.09 1.74 11.13
C ILE A 87 1.58 0.40 10.62
N GLU A 88 0.52 -0.10 11.24
CA GLU A 88 -0.23 -1.25 10.74
C GLU A 88 -1.35 -0.76 9.83
N VAL A 89 -1.49 -1.39 8.66
CA VAL A 89 -2.54 -1.02 7.69
C VAL A 89 -3.25 -2.26 7.17
N ARG A 90 -4.50 -2.06 6.75
CA ARG A 90 -5.26 -3.01 5.95
C ARG A 90 -5.26 -2.53 4.50
N ILE A 91 -5.15 -3.46 3.55
CA ILE A 91 -5.17 -3.13 2.13
C ILE A 91 -6.58 -3.36 1.58
N ALA A 92 -7.11 -2.37 0.89
CA ALA A 92 -8.29 -2.50 0.03
C ALA A 92 -7.89 -2.24 -1.42
N GLU A 93 -8.62 -2.81 -2.38
CA GLU A 93 -8.37 -2.64 -3.81
C GLU A 93 -9.65 -2.19 -4.50
N GLN A 94 -9.51 -1.31 -5.51
CA GLN A 94 -10.59 -0.94 -6.44
C GLN A 94 -10.15 -1.08 -7.90
#